data_AF-A0A920G3U7-F1
#
_entry.id   AF-A0A920G3U7-F1
#
_cell.length_a   1.000
_cell.length_b   1.000
_cell.length_c   1.000
_cell.angle_alpha   90.00
_cell.angle_beta   90.00
_cell.angle_gamma   90.00
#
_symmetry.space_group_name_H-M   'P 1'
#
loop_
_entity.id
_entity.type
_entity.pdbx_description
1 polymer ?
#
loop_
_entity_poly.entity_id
_entity_poly.type
_entity_poly.pdbx_seq_one_letter_code
_entity_poly.pdbx_strand_id
1 'polypeptide(L)'
;MEMRWGLVPDMAGYPLWRGNVRDDVLRKLVYTNAEFSGAEACAMGFATETSEDPLARAMGLAEEIAGKNPEAVRAAKRLSNQLADSTDERLLLTESEEQTRIIGKANQMEAVMAFMERRAPSFSD
;
A
#
# COMPACT_ATOMS: atom_id res chain seq x y z
N MET A 1 11.12 6.48 -19.19
CA MET A 1 12.54 6.53 -19.61
C MET A 1 12.81 5.60 -20.80
N GLU A 2 12.11 4.48 -20.86
CA GLU A 2 12.21 3.34 -21.78
C GLU A 2 11.83 3.71 -23.22
N MET A 3 10.75 4.48 -23.38
CA MET A 3 10.24 4.84 -24.71
C MET A 3 11.19 5.76 -25.50
N ARG A 4 12.04 6.53 -24.80
CA ARG A 4 13.14 7.28 -25.44
C ARG A 4 14.14 6.35 -26.15
N TRP A 5 14.24 5.11 -25.70
CA TRP A 5 15.13 4.08 -26.24
C TRP A 5 14.41 3.08 -27.15
N GLY A 6 13.14 3.34 -27.49
CA GLY A 6 12.33 2.39 -28.26
C GLY A 6 11.93 1.13 -27.49
N LEU A 7 11.91 1.20 -26.15
CA LEU A 7 11.53 0.11 -25.25
C LEU A 7 10.21 0.40 -24.55
N VAL A 8 9.58 -0.65 -24.02
CA VAL A 8 8.38 -0.55 -23.18
C VAL A 8 8.76 -0.64 -21.70
N PRO A 9 7.95 -0.09 -20.77
CA PRO A 9 8.12 -0.34 -19.34
C PRO A 9 7.96 -1.84 -19.03
N ASP A 10 9.06 -2.53 -18.72
CA ASP A 10 9.11 -3.96 -18.50
C ASP A 10 9.45 -4.35 -17.05
N MET A 11 9.76 -3.38 -16.19
CA MET A 11 10.03 -3.57 -14.76
C MET A 11 8.77 -3.46 -13.91
N ALA A 12 7.73 -4.24 -14.25
CA ALA A 12 6.46 -4.32 -13.52
C ALA A 12 5.63 -3.03 -13.44
N GLY A 13 5.89 -2.03 -14.28
CA GLY A 13 5.11 -0.78 -14.31
C GLY A 13 3.60 -1.01 -14.51
N TYR A 14 3.20 -1.70 -15.58
CA TYR A 14 1.79 -1.96 -15.88
C TYR A 14 1.00 -2.68 -14.76
N PRO A 15 1.49 -3.80 -14.18
CA PRO A 15 0.76 -4.45 -13.09
C PRO A 15 0.66 -3.60 -11.82
N LEU A 16 1.62 -2.71 -11.55
CA LEU A 16 1.66 -1.85 -10.35
C LEU A 16 0.87 -0.54 -10.52
N TRP A 17 0.85 0.06 -11.72
CA TRP A 17 0.20 1.35 -11.97
C TRP A 17 -1.31 1.21 -12.20
N ARG A 18 -1.81 0.07 -12.69
CA ARG A 18 -3.23 -0.13 -13.08
C ARG A 18 -4.26 0.11 -11.97
N GLY A 19 -3.84 0.11 -10.70
CA GLY A 19 -4.71 0.41 -9.56
C GLY A 19 -4.64 1.85 -9.04
N ASN A 20 -3.66 2.63 -9.49
CA ASN A 20 -3.35 3.96 -8.94
C ASN A 20 -3.40 5.07 -9.98
N VAL A 21 -2.92 4.80 -11.19
CA VAL A 21 -2.84 5.77 -12.30
C VAL A 21 -3.96 5.49 -13.28
N ARG A 22 -4.69 6.54 -13.67
CA ARG A 22 -5.71 6.42 -14.71
C ARG A 22 -5.12 5.94 -16.04
N ASP A 23 -5.87 5.12 -16.77
CA ASP A 23 -5.46 4.54 -18.06
C ASP A 23 -5.04 5.62 -19.08
N ASP A 24 -5.80 6.71 -19.20
CA ASP A 24 -5.52 7.80 -20.14
C ASP A 24 -4.22 8.55 -19.81
N VAL A 25 -3.98 8.81 -18.52
CA VAL A 25 -2.74 9.44 -18.03
C VAL A 25 -1.54 8.53 -18.28
N LEU A 26 -1.65 7.25 -17.95
CA LEU A 26 -0.55 6.30 -18.14
C LEU A 26 -0.16 6.17 -19.62
N ARG A 27 -1.14 6.06 -20.52
CA ARG A 27 -0.91 6.05 -21.98
C ARG A 27 -0.19 7.30 -22.45
N LYS A 28 -0.68 8.49 -22.07
CA LYS A 28 -0.06 9.77 -22.42
C LYS A 28 1.42 9.78 -22.01
N LEU A 29 1.73 9.45 -20.76
CA LEU A 29 3.09 9.51 -20.24
C LEU A 29 4.01 8.46 -20.85
N VAL A 30 3.53 7.24 -21.07
CA VAL A 30 4.31 6.20 -21.77
C VAL A 30 4.62 6.65 -23.19
N TYR A 31 3.62 7.06 -23.98
CA TYR A 31 3.84 7.39 -25.40
C TYR A 31 4.71 8.62 -25.60
N THR A 32 4.59 9.63 -24.73
CA THR A 32 5.32 10.89 -24.88
C THR A 32 6.67 10.88 -24.16
N ASN A 33 6.86 9.99 -23.19
CA ASN A 33 8.00 10.03 -22.26
C ASN A 33 8.21 11.43 -21.65
N ALA A 34 7.11 12.16 -21.40
CA ALA A 34 7.16 13.49 -20.81
C ALA A 34 7.62 13.45 -19.35
N GLU A 35 8.43 14.41 -18.95
CA GLU A 35 8.81 14.63 -17.56
C GLU A 35 7.67 15.28 -16.78
N PHE A 36 7.60 15.00 -15.48
CA PHE A 36 6.62 15.58 -14.57
C PHE A 36 7.25 15.78 -13.19
N SER A 37 6.73 16.74 -12.44
CA SER A 37 7.16 17.08 -11.08
C SER A 37 6.64 16.09 -10.03
N GLY A 38 7.21 16.12 -8.82
CA GLY A 38 6.74 15.31 -7.70
C GLY A 38 5.29 15.63 -7.28
N ALA A 39 4.86 16.89 -7.41
CA ALA A 39 3.48 17.28 -7.14
C ALA A 39 2.50 16.68 -8.17
N GLU A 40 2.86 16.71 -9.45
CA GLU A 40 2.07 16.07 -10.51
C GLU A 40 2.07 14.54 -10.35
N ALA A 41 3.20 13.93 -9.94
CA ALA A 41 3.28 12.50 -9.63
C ALA A 41 2.25 12.10 -8.57
N CYS A 42 2.13 12.89 -7.50
CA CYS A 42 1.15 12.68 -6.44
C CYS A 42 -0.29 12.82 -6.97
N ALA A 43 -0.57 13.87 -7.75
CA ALA A 43 -1.89 14.11 -8.32
C ALA A 43 -2.31 13.03 -9.34
N MET A 44 -1.35 12.41 -10.02
CA MET A 44 -1.59 11.37 -11.03
C MET A 44 -1.58 9.94 -10.48
N GLY A 45 -1.26 9.74 -9.19
CA GLY A 45 -1.23 8.42 -8.55
C GLY A 45 0.09 7.65 -8.66
N PHE A 46 1.20 8.31 -9.04
CA PHE A 46 2.54 7.71 -9.00
C PHE A 46 3.20 7.82 -7.62
N ALA A 47 2.74 8.75 -6.78
CA ALA A 47 3.19 8.95 -5.41
C ALA A 47 1.99 9.18 -4.48
N THR A 48 2.15 8.91 -3.18
CA THR A 48 1.07 9.01 -2.18
C THR A 48 0.99 10.37 -1.50
N GLU A 49 2.13 11.01 -1.25
CA GLU A 49 2.21 12.32 -0.62
C GLU A 49 3.46 13.09 -1.08
N THR A 50 3.48 14.40 -0.83
CA THR A 50 4.65 15.26 -1.06
C THR A 50 5.19 15.76 0.28
N SER A 51 6.50 15.90 0.38
CA SER A 51 7.20 16.39 1.58
C SER A 51 8.49 17.09 1.16
N GLU A 52 8.87 18.15 1.90
CA GLU A 52 10.18 18.78 1.75
C GLU A 52 11.32 17.89 2.28
N ASP A 53 11.02 17.02 3.26
CA ASP A 53 11.90 15.97 3.76
C ASP A 53 11.20 14.60 3.60
N PRO A 54 11.28 13.96 2.42
CA PRO A 54 10.57 12.71 2.15
C PRO A 54 11.14 11.53 2.94
N LEU A 55 12.42 11.54 3.29
CA LEU A 55 13.04 10.46 4.05
C LEU A 55 12.54 10.46 5.50
N ALA A 56 12.59 11.62 6.17
CA ALA A 56 12.08 11.72 7.54
C ALA A 56 10.59 11.37 7.61
N ARG A 57 9.81 11.83 6.63
CA ARG A 57 8.37 11.52 6.56
C ARG A 57 8.12 10.02 6.37
N ALA A 58 8.83 9.37 5.46
CA ALA A 58 8.71 7.93 5.21
C ALA A 58 9.10 7.10 6.44
N MET A 59 10.16 7.49 7.16
CA MET A 59 10.56 6.81 8.39
C MET A 59 9.50 6.96 9.49
N GLY A 60 8.93 8.15 9.67
CA GLY A 60 7.83 8.36 10.62
C GLY A 60 6.58 7.53 10.27
N LEU A 61 6.25 7.38 8.99
CA LEU A 61 5.18 6.49 8.55
C LEU A 61 5.50 5.02 8.83
N ALA A 62 6.74 4.59 8.61
CA ALA A 62 7.18 3.23 8.91
C ALA A 62 7.10 2.93 10.42
N GLU A 63 7.50 3.86 11.27
CA GLU A 63 7.36 3.77 12.73
C GLU A 63 5.89 3.66 13.14
N GLU A 64 5.00 4.46 12.55
CA GLU A 64 3.56 4.36 12.80
C GLU A 64 3.01 2.98 12.46
N ILE A 65 3.38 2.43 11.30
CA ILE A 65 2.96 1.10 10.84
C ILE A 65 3.54 0.00 11.75
N ALA A 66 4.82 0.11 12.13
CA ALA A 66 5.50 -0.84 13.02
C ALA A 66 4.88 -0.86 14.43
N GLY A 67 4.26 0.23 14.86
CA GLY A 67 3.50 0.32 16.11
C GLY A 67 2.11 -0.31 16.08
N LYS A 68 1.73 -1.03 15.02
CA LYS A 68 0.43 -1.72 14.89
C LYS A 68 0.58 -3.24 15.05
N ASN A 69 -0.53 -3.94 15.23
CA ASN A 69 -0.54 -5.41 15.30
C ASN A 69 0.09 -6.00 14.02
N PRO A 70 1.23 -6.72 14.12
CA PRO A 70 1.99 -7.18 12.95
C PRO A 70 1.19 -8.18 12.11
N GLU A 71 0.38 -9.04 12.74
CA GLU A 71 -0.47 -10.00 12.04
C GLU A 71 -1.55 -9.29 11.21
N ALA A 72 -2.15 -8.24 11.78
CA ALA A 72 -3.17 -7.44 11.10
C ALA A 72 -2.58 -6.65 9.91
N VAL A 73 -1.40 -6.05 10.07
CA VAL A 73 -0.71 -5.35 8.97
C VAL A 73 -0.37 -6.33 7.84
N ARG A 74 0.16 -7.52 8.18
CA ARG A 74 0.49 -8.56 7.20
C ARG A 74 -0.77 -9.07 6.47
N ALA A 75 -1.88 -9.25 7.18
CA ALA A 75 -3.16 -9.68 6.60
C ALA A 75 -3.74 -8.63 5.66
N ALA A 76 -3.80 -7.36 6.10
CA ALA A 76 -4.27 -6.25 5.26
C ALA A 76 -3.46 -6.15 3.96
N LYS A 77 -2.12 -6.29 4.04
CA LYS A 77 -1.26 -6.31 2.86
C LYS A 77 -1.56 -7.46 1.91
N ARG A 78 -1.84 -8.67 2.42
CA ARG A 78 -2.23 -9.83 1.59
C ARG A 78 -3.56 -9.60 0.87
N LEU A 79 -4.52 -8.96 1.52
CA LEU A 79 -5.80 -8.58 0.91
C LEU A 79 -5.60 -7.51 -0.18
N SER A 80 -4.85 -6.44 0.12
CA SER A 80 -4.57 -5.38 -0.86
C SER A 80 -3.86 -5.91 -2.11
N ASN A 81 -2.92 -6.84 -1.96
CA ASN A 81 -2.22 -7.46 -3.08
C ASN A 81 -3.14 -8.30 -3.99
N GLN A 82 -4.31 -8.72 -3.51
CA GLN A 82 -5.27 -9.54 -4.25
C GLN A 82 -6.33 -8.72 -4.99
N LEU A 83 -6.48 -7.42 -4.67
CA LEU A 83 -7.54 -6.56 -5.20
C LEU A 83 -7.61 -6.53 -6.73
N ALA A 84 -6.46 -6.57 -7.40
CA ALA A 84 -6.39 -6.37 -8.84
C ALA A 84 -6.80 -7.61 -9.65
N ASP A 85 -6.76 -8.80 -9.05
CA ASP A 85 -6.85 -10.08 -9.79
C ASP A 85 -7.87 -11.07 -9.18
N SER A 86 -8.50 -10.73 -8.05
CA SER A 86 -9.49 -11.59 -7.39
C SER A 86 -10.92 -11.15 -7.69
N THR A 87 -11.86 -12.09 -7.61
CA THR A 87 -13.29 -11.79 -7.61
C THR A 87 -13.72 -11.30 -6.23
N ASP A 88 -14.81 -10.52 -6.18
CA ASP A 88 -15.40 -10.05 -4.92
C ASP A 88 -15.71 -11.21 -3.96
N GLU A 89 -16.29 -12.30 -4.47
CA GLU A 89 -16.57 -13.51 -3.67
C GLU A 89 -15.30 -14.06 -3.00
N ARG A 90 -14.20 -14.15 -3.74
CA ARG A 90 -12.93 -14.65 -3.21
C ARG A 90 -12.27 -13.68 -2.24
N LEU A 91 -12.39 -12.38 -2.49
CA LEU A 91 -11.93 -11.34 -1.57
C LEU A 91 -12.68 -11.43 -0.24
N LEU A 92 -14.02 -11.49 -0.27
CA LEU A 92 -14.85 -11.59 0.94
C LEU A 92 -14.55 -12.87 1.74
N LEU A 93 -14.31 -13.99 1.06
CA LEU A 93 -13.87 -15.22 1.72
C LEU A 93 -12.49 -15.04 2.38
N THR A 94 -11.54 -14.44 1.67
CA THR A 94 -10.19 -14.20 2.18
C THR A 94 -10.21 -13.23 3.37
N GLU A 95 -11.03 -12.18 3.33
CA GLU A 95 -11.26 -11.27 4.45
C GLU A 95 -11.71 -12.05 5.70
N SER A 96 -12.68 -12.96 5.53
CA SER A 96 -13.20 -13.79 6.61
C SER A 96 -12.13 -14.73 7.19
N GLU A 97 -11.32 -15.36 6.33
CA GLU A 97 -10.21 -16.22 6.74
C GLU A 97 -9.13 -15.46 7.50
N GLU A 98 -8.69 -14.31 6.99
CA GLU A 98 -7.70 -13.45 7.63
C GLU A 98 -8.21 -12.93 8.98
N GLN A 99 -9.46 -12.48 9.03
CA GLN A 99 -10.08 -11.97 10.26
C GLN A 99 -10.18 -13.06 11.33
N THR A 100 -10.53 -14.29 10.96
CA THR A 100 -10.60 -15.45 11.88
C THR A 100 -9.24 -15.77 12.49
N ARG A 101 -8.14 -15.52 11.76
CA ARG A 101 -6.78 -15.70 12.27
C ARG A 101 -6.36 -14.61 13.26
N ILE A 102 -7.03 -13.46 13.26
CA ILE A 102 -6.67 -12.29 14.08
C ILE A 102 -7.58 -12.15 15.32
N ILE A 103 -8.90 -12.30 15.17
CA ILE A 103 -9.86 -12.06 16.25
C ILE A 103 -9.57 -12.98 17.44
N GLY A 104 -9.53 -12.38 18.64
CA GLY A 104 -9.33 -13.10 19.89
C GLY A 104 -7.93 -13.66 20.08
N LYS A 105 -6.97 -13.35 19.21
CA LYS A 105 -5.56 -13.69 19.40
C LYS A 105 -4.84 -12.67 20.27
N ALA A 106 -3.70 -13.08 20.81
CA ALA A 106 -2.92 -12.31 21.79
C ALA A 106 -2.68 -10.86 21.35
N ASN A 107 -2.18 -10.63 20.13
CA ASN A 107 -1.91 -9.29 19.62
C ASN A 107 -3.19 -8.46 19.40
N GLN A 108 -4.30 -9.09 19.00
CA GLN A 108 -5.56 -8.36 18.83
C GLN A 108 -6.15 -7.97 20.19
N MET A 109 -6.12 -8.86 21.17
CA MET A 109 -6.52 -8.55 22.54
C MET A 109 -5.64 -7.46 23.15
N GLU A 110 -4.33 -7.53 22.96
CA GLU A 110 -3.37 -6.53 23.42
C GLU A 110 -3.64 -5.16 22.80
N ALA A 111 -3.93 -5.08 21.50
CA ALA A 111 -4.29 -3.83 20.85
C ALA A 111 -5.53 -3.18 21.50
N VAL A 112 -6.54 -3.99 21.82
CA VAL A 112 -7.77 -3.52 22.49
C VAL A 112 -7.46 -3.05 23.92
N MET A 113 -6.74 -3.86 24.70
CA MET A 113 -6.41 -3.54 26.09
C MET A 113 -5.51 -2.31 26.20
N ALA A 114 -4.47 -2.21 25.38
CA ALA A 114 -3.58 -1.05 25.35
C ALA A 114 -4.34 0.25 25.03
N PHE A 115 -5.29 0.19 24.11
CA PHE A 115 -6.17 1.32 23.80
C PHE A 115 -7.06 1.70 25.00
N MET A 116 -7.73 0.73 25.62
CA MET A 116 -8.58 0.96 26.79
C MET A 116 -7.80 1.53 27.98
N GLU A 117 -6.56 1.07 28.17
CA GLU A 117 -5.65 1.49 29.25
C GLU A 117 -4.84 2.75 28.91
N ARG A 118 -4.97 3.29 27.69
CA ARG A 118 -4.22 4.46 27.19
C ARG A 118 -2.70 4.31 27.29
N ARG A 119 -2.19 3.11 26.99
CA ARG A 119 -0.76 2.81 26.93
C ARG A 119 -0.35 2.37 25.52
N ALA A 120 0.95 2.36 25.27
CA ALA A 120 1.46 1.75 24.04
C ALA A 120 1.22 0.22 24.07
N PRO A 121 0.80 -0.40 22.96
CA PRO A 121 0.71 -1.84 22.86
C PRO A 121 2.10 -2.49 22.79
N SER A 122 2.21 -3.70 23.32
CA SER A 122 3.40 -4.55 23.27
C SER A 122 3.09 -5.83 22.49
N PHE A 123 3.30 -5.81 21.18
CA PHE A 123 3.04 -6.97 20.31
C PHE A 123 4.20 -7.97 20.33
N SER A 124 3.88 -9.25 20.15
CA SER A 124 4.84 -10.31 19.82
C SER A 124 4.84 -10.55 18.31
N ASP A 125 6.02 -10.67 17.71
CA ASP A 125 6.22 -10.83 16.25
C ASP A 125 6.06 -12.25 15.70
#